data_AF-W4IG71-F1
#
_entry.id   AF-W4IG71-F1
#
_cell.length_a   1.000
_cell.length_b   1.000
_cell.length_c   1.000
_cell.angle_alpha   90.00
_cell.angle_beta   90.00
_cell.angle_gamma   90.00
#
_symmetry.space_group_name_H-M   'P 1'
#
loop_
_entity.id
_entity.type
_entity.pdbx_description
1 polymer ?
#
loop_
_entity_poly.entity_id
_entity_poly.type
_entity_poly.pdbx_seq_one_letter_code
_entity_poly.pdbx_strand_id
1 'polypeptide(L)'
;MDHQDLKPVIWHKTEKKTKPKDIHEARKLGIDVEVEKKYFGGKNKSSKGNLIIENKAKIEQETENFKIDRVTPAFSRALQQARISKKLTQAQLARLVNESESVIKEYENFC
;
A
#
# COMPACT_ATOMS: atom_id res chain seq x y z
N MET A 1 65.78 -11.71 39.00
CA MET A 1 65.74 -10.79 37.85
C MET A 1 64.65 -11.31 36.95
N ASP A 2 63.46 -10.80 37.22
CA ASP A 2 62.19 -11.50 37.05
C ASP A 2 61.52 -11.11 35.73
N HIS A 3 61.35 -12.13 34.90
CA HIS A 3 60.27 -12.40 33.95
C HIS A 3 59.45 -11.19 33.47
N GLN A 4 59.76 -10.73 32.26
CA GLN A 4 58.95 -9.78 31.53
C GLN A 4 58.02 -10.55 30.57
N ASP A 5 56.88 -11.02 31.11
CA ASP A 5 55.85 -11.76 30.36
C ASP A 5 55.02 -10.80 29.48
N LEU A 6 55.55 -10.48 28.30
CA LEU A 6 54.81 -9.74 27.28
C LEU A 6 53.82 -10.69 26.56
N LYS A 7 52.63 -10.87 27.13
CA LYS A 7 51.51 -11.53 26.43
C LYS A 7 50.91 -10.55 25.41
N PRO A 8 50.89 -10.86 24.11
CA PRO A 8 50.33 -9.96 23.11
C PRO A 8 48.81 -9.85 23.32
N VAL A 9 48.33 -8.63 23.55
CA VAL A 9 46.89 -8.33 23.59
C VAL A 9 46.39 -8.24 22.15
N ILE A 10 45.74 -9.30 21.68
CA ILE A 10 45.12 -9.34 20.36
C ILE A 10 43.76 -8.63 20.44
N TRP A 11 43.64 -7.51 19.72
CA TRP A 11 42.38 -6.76 19.64
C TRP A 11 41.50 -7.35 18.54
N HIS A 12 40.49 -8.11 18.96
CA HIS A 12 39.38 -8.59 18.12
C HIS A 12 38.52 -7.39 17.71
N LYS A 13 38.48 -7.07 16.42
CA LYS A 13 37.50 -6.14 15.88
C LYS A 13 36.14 -6.85 15.86
N THR A 14 35.15 -6.32 16.58
CA THR A 14 33.77 -6.80 16.47
C THR A 14 33.27 -6.52 15.06
N GLU A 15 33.17 -7.57 14.25
CA GLU A 15 32.62 -7.46 12.90
C GLU A 15 31.14 -7.09 13.00
N LYS A 16 30.76 -5.98 12.38
CA LYS A 16 29.36 -5.60 12.23
C LYS A 16 28.70 -6.66 11.34
N LYS A 17 27.92 -7.57 11.94
CA LYS A 17 27.12 -8.55 11.20
C LYS A 17 26.31 -7.81 10.13
N THR A 18 26.45 -8.24 8.88
CA THR A 18 25.67 -7.73 7.76
C THR A 18 24.19 -7.86 8.09
N LYS A 19 23.44 -6.75 8.00
CA LYS A 19 21.99 -6.78 8.21
C LYS A 19 21.40 -7.81 7.24
N PRO A 20 20.68 -8.84 7.73
CA PRO A 20 20.08 -9.85 6.86
C PRO A 20 19.14 -9.14 5.90
N LYS A 21 19.24 -9.45 4.61
CA LYS A 21 18.38 -8.87 3.57
C LYS A 21 16.99 -9.48 3.60
N ASP A 22 16.86 -10.65 4.22
CA ASP A 22 15.64 -11.45 4.27
C ASP A 22 15.34 -11.93 5.70
N ILE A 23 14.06 -12.00 6.05
CA ILE A 23 13.53 -12.39 7.36
C ILE A 23 13.97 -13.82 7.72
N HIS A 24 14.12 -14.69 6.71
CA HIS A 24 14.53 -16.08 6.92
C HIS A 24 16.00 -16.20 7.38
N GLU A 25 16.89 -15.36 6.88
CA GLU A 25 18.29 -15.30 7.34
C GLU A 25 18.39 -14.76 8.77
N ALA A 26 17.58 -13.75 9.12
CA ALA A 26 17.50 -13.20 10.47
C ALA A 26 17.10 -14.27 11.50
N ARG A 27 16.09 -15.10 11.16
CA ARG A 27 15.65 -16.22 12.00
C ARG A 27 16.74 -17.29 12.19
N LYS A 28 17.52 -17.58 11.16
CA LYS A 28 18.63 -18.57 11.24
C LYS A 28 19.80 -18.07 12.08
N LEU A 29 20.08 -16.77 12.05
CA LEU A 29 21.17 -16.13 12.78
C LEU A 29 20.83 -15.82 14.25
N GLY A 30 19.63 -16.20 14.71
CA GLY A 30 19.16 -15.94 16.08
C GLY A 30 18.95 -14.45 16.36
N ILE A 31 18.72 -13.64 15.31
CA ILE A 31 18.41 -12.21 15.43
C ILE A 31 16.90 -12.11 15.69
N ASP A 32 16.51 -11.34 16.71
CA ASP A 32 15.09 -11.13 17.03
C ASP A 32 14.34 -10.52 15.83
N VAL A 33 13.21 -11.15 15.49
CA VAL A 33 12.32 -10.72 14.40
C VAL A 33 11.01 -10.29 15.04
N GLU A 34 10.73 -8.99 14.94
CA GLU A 34 9.44 -8.43 15.37
C GLU A 34 8.35 -8.74 14.34
N VAL A 35 7.24 -9.30 14.80
CA VAL A 35 6.09 -9.62 13.96
C VAL A 35 4.90 -8.78 14.41
N GLU A 36 4.57 -7.77 13.62
CA GLU A 36 3.37 -6.97 13.83
C GLU A 36 2.23 -7.43 12.92
N LYS A 37 1.01 -7.44 13.48
CA LYS A 37 -0.20 -7.69 12.69
C LYS A 37 -0.49 -6.46 11.82
N LYS A 38 -0.55 -6.66 10.50
CA LYS A 38 -0.92 -5.60 9.56
C LYS A 38 -2.25 -4.95 9.97
N TYR A 39 -2.32 -3.62 9.85
CA TYR A 39 -3.57 -2.88 10.04
C TYR A 39 -4.65 -3.46 9.11
N PHE A 40 -5.82 -3.80 9.67
CA PHE A 40 -6.91 -4.57 9.02
C PHE A 40 -6.62 -6.04 8.63
N GLY A 41 -5.55 -6.65 9.14
CA GLY A 41 -5.26 -8.07 8.91
C GLY A 41 -6.41 -8.99 9.33
N GLY A 42 -6.88 -9.84 8.41
CA GLY A 42 -7.98 -10.78 8.62
C GLY A 42 -9.39 -10.20 8.44
N LYS A 43 -9.54 -8.98 7.90
CA LYS A 43 -10.83 -8.38 7.57
C LYS A 43 -10.97 -8.20 6.05
N ASN A 44 -12.12 -8.53 5.49
CA ASN A 44 -12.47 -8.33 4.08
C ASN A 44 -13.01 -6.91 3.82
N LYS A 45 -12.32 -5.88 4.29
CA LYS A 45 -12.68 -4.50 3.92
C LYS A 45 -12.31 -4.27 2.47
N SER A 46 -13.31 -4.02 1.62
CA SER A 46 -13.11 -3.55 0.25
C SER A 46 -12.23 -2.30 0.26
N SER A 47 -11.14 -2.27 -0.51
CA SER A 47 -10.21 -1.14 -0.54
C SER A 47 -10.84 0.16 -1.06
N LYS A 48 -12.05 0.07 -1.60
CA LYS A 48 -12.71 1.10 -2.37
C LYS A 48 -13.20 2.31 -1.57
N GLY A 49 -13.42 2.19 -0.25
CA GLY A 49 -14.05 3.27 0.54
C GLY A 49 -13.12 4.14 1.38
N ASN A 50 -11.93 3.64 1.77
CA ASN A 50 -11.11 4.30 2.80
C ASN A 50 -9.60 4.26 2.56
N LEU A 51 -9.12 3.57 1.53
CA LEU A 51 -7.69 3.46 1.23
C LEU A 51 -7.23 4.42 0.12
N ILE A 52 -8.15 4.96 -0.68
CA ILE A 52 -7.84 5.93 -1.75
C ILE A 52 -7.64 7.35 -1.19
N ILE A 53 -8.17 7.62 0.00
CA ILE A 53 -7.79 8.81 0.76
C ILE A 53 -6.50 8.46 1.49
N GLU A 54 -5.41 8.39 0.73
CA GLU A 54 -4.11 7.87 1.17
C GLU A 54 -3.59 8.52 2.45
N ASN A 55 -4.15 9.68 2.84
CA ASN A 55 -3.90 10.30 4.13
C ASN A 55 -5.12 11.10 4.62
N LYS A 56 -6.15 10.45 5.19
CA LYS A 56 -7.23 11.18 5.89
C LYS A 56 -6.68 12.19 6.92
N ALA A 57 -5.60 11.82 7.61
CA ALA A 57 -4.90 12.68 8.55
C ALA A 57 -4.32 13.95 7.89
N LYS A 58 -3.86 13.90 6.63
CA LYS A 58 -3.38 15.09 5.91
C LYS A 58 -4.53 16.00 5.48
N ILE A 59 -5.63 15.41 5.00
CA ILE A 59 -6.84 16.18 4.65
C ILE A 59 -7.43 16.88 5.87
N GLU A 60 -7.40 16.25 7.05
CA GLU A 60 -7.87 16.88 8.30
C GLU A 60 -6.93 17.96 8.84
N GLN A 61 -5.63 17.90 8.51
CA GLN A 61 -4.61 18.86 8.98
C GLN A 61 -4.46 20.09 8.08
N GLU A 62 -4.80 20.00 6.80
CA GLU A 62 -4.64 21.07 5.81
C GLU A 62 -5.98 21.81 5.59
N THR A 63 -5.98 23.13 5.82
CA THR A 63 -7.17 23.99 5.78
C THR A 63 -7.38 24.71 4.43
N GLU A 64 -6.53 24.46 3.43
CA GLU A 64 -6.60 25.09 2.11
C GLU A 64 -7.53 24.34 1.13
N ASN A 65 -7.94 25.03 0.07
CA ASN A 65 -9.02 24.59 -0.82
C ASN A 65 -8.58 23.46 -1.77
N PHE A 66 -8.93 22.22 -1.43
CA PHE A 66 -8.61 21.04 -2.25
C PHE A 66 -9.37 20.99 -3.58
N LYS A 67 -8.63 20.81 -4.68
CA LYS A 67 -9.20 20.30 -5.93
C LYS A 67 -9.13 18.77 -5.89
N ILE A 68 -10.29 18.13 -5.77
CA ILE A 68 -10.38 16.68 -5.96
C ILE A 68 -10.29 16.43 -7.47
N ASP A 69 -9.27 15.70 -7.90
CA ASP A 69 -9.14 15.29 -9.29
C ASP A 69 -10.36 14.44 -9.70
N ARG A 70 -11.09 14.96 -10.68
CA ARG A 70 -12.27 14.30 -11.23
C ARG A 70 -11.88 13.52 -12.47
N VAL A 71 -12.76 12.59 -12.80
CA VAL A 71 -12.68 11.79 -14.02
C VAL A 71 -12.64 12.70 -15.24
N THR A 72 -11.74 12.41 -16.18
CA THR A 72 -11.64 13.20 -17.40
C THR A 72 -12.82 12.94 -18.34
N PRO A 73 -13.29 13.93 -19.11
CA PRO A 73 -14.38 13.74 -20.07
C PRO A 73 -14.09 12.67 -21.13
N ALA A 74 -12.82 12.48 -21.48
CA ALA A 74 -12.38 11.43 -22.41
C ALA A 74 -12.65 10.02 -21.86
N PHE A 75 -12.41 9.80 -20.56
CA PHE A 75 -12.68 8.52 -19.92
C PHE A 75 -14.18 8.22 -19.85
N SER A 76 -14.99 9.20 -19.47
CA SER A 76 -16.45 9.06 -19.42
C SER A 76 -17.04 8.58 -20.76
N ARG A 77 -16.62 9.21 -21.86
CA ARG A 77 -17.02 8.81 -23.21
C ARG A 77 -16.53 7.40 -23.59
N ALA A 78 -15.27 7.08 -23.28
CA ALA A 78 -14.70 5.77 -23.57
C ALA A 78 -15.43 4.66 -22.79
N LEU A 79 -15.81 4.91 -21.54
CA LEU A 79 -16.57 3.97 -20.71
C LEU A 79 -17.95 3.70 -21.32
N GLN A 80 -18.68 4.75 -21.69
CA GLN A 80 -20.00 4.63 -22.32
C GLN A 80 -19.92 3.85 -23.64
N GLN A 81 -18.93 4.15 -24.48
CA GLN A 81 -18.71 3.44 -25.75
C GLN A 81 -18.43 1.95 -25.50
N ALA A 82 -17.53 1.62 -24.58
CA ALA A 82 -17.21 0.23 -24.25
C ALA A 82 -18.44 -0.54 -23.75
N ARG A 83 -19.31 0.11 -22.96
CA ARG A 83 -20.56 -0.50 -22.49
C ARG A 83 -21.50 -0.82 -23.64
N ILE A 84 -21.68 0.11 -24.58
CA ILE A 84 -22.53 -0.07 -25.76
C ILE A 84 -21.97 -1.15 -26.67
N SER A 85 -20.66 -1.17 -26.93
CA SER A 85 -19.99 -2.20 -27.74
C SER A 85 -20.19 -3.61 -27.16
N LYS A 86 -20.20 -3.73 -25.84
CA LYS A 86 -20.46 -4.99 -25.13
C LYS A 86 -21.95 -5.32 -24.96
N LYS A 87 -22.86 -4.46 -25.44
CA LYS A 87 -24.33 -4.61 -25.32
C LYS A 87 -24.78 -4.76 -23.86
N LEU A 88 -24.12 -4.08 -22.93
CA LEU A 88 -24.43 -4.13 -21.50
C LEU A 88 -25.30 -2.94 -21.08
N THR A 89 -26.25 -3.18 -20.17
CA THR A 89 -26.94 -2.09 -19.45
C THR A 89 -26.07 -1.58 -18.30
N GLN A 90 -26.36 -0.38 -17.78
CA GLN A 90 -25.65 0.16 -16.61
C GLN A 90 -25.78 -0.77 -15.39
N ALA A 91 -26.97 -1.35 -15.18
CA ALA A 91 -27.25 -2.36 -14.16
C ALA A 91 -26.36 -3.61 -14.29
N GLN A 92 -26.21 -4.12 -15.51
CA GLN A 92 -25.39 -5.30 -15.77
C GLN A 92 -23.90 -5.01 -15.54
N LEU A 93 -23.42 -3.84 -15.99
CA LEU A 93 -22.03 -3.43 -15.74
C LEU A 93 -21.77 -3.24 -14.24
N ALA A 94 -22.68 -2.57 -13.52
CA ALA A 94 -22.59 -2.34 -12.09
C ALA A 94 -22.48 -3.67 -11.32
N ARG A 95 -23.33 -4.65 -11.65
CA ARG A 95 -23.29 -6.00 -11.05
C ARG A 95 -21.98 -6.72 -11.32
N LEU A 96 -21.39 -6.58 -12.51
CA LEU A 96 -20.11 -7.21 -12.86
C LEU A 96 -18.92 -6.59 -12.09
N VAL A 97 -18.94 -5.28 -11.86
CA VAL A 97 -17.85 -4.55 -11.18
C VAL A 97 -18.05 -4.50 -9.66
N ASN A 98 -19.15 -5.06 -9.15
CA ASN A 98 -19.60 -4.98 -7.76
C ASN A 98 -19.68 -3.52 -7.29
N GLU A 99 -20.34 -2.69 -8.10
CA GLU A 99 -20.65 -1.29 -7.82
C GLU A 99 -22.15 -1.03 -7.90
N SER A 100 -22.57 0.14 -7.44
CA SER A 100 -23.95 0.59 -7.61
C SER A 100 -24.17 1.20 -9.00
N GLU A 101 -25.41 1.16 -9.47
CA GLU A 101 -25.79 1.79 -10.74
C GLU A 101 -25.58 3.31 -10.72
N SER A 102 -25.78 3.96 -9.57
CA SER A 102 -25.53 5.39 -9.38
C SER A 102 -24.08 5.74 -9.66
N VAL A 103 -23.13 4.92 -9.17
CA VAL A 103 -21.70 5.15 -9.38
C VAL A 103 -21.35 5.08 -10.86
N ILE A 104 -21.83 4.07 -11.59
CA ILE A 104 -21.61 3.96 -13.04
C ILE A 104 -22.23 5.14 -13.78
N LYS A 105 -23.44 5.56 -13.39
CA LYS A 105 -24.13 6.71 -13.98
C LYS A 105 -23.37 8.01 -13.74
N GLU A 106 -22.80 8.20 -12.55
CA GLU A 106 -21.93 9.34 -12.24
C GLU A 106 -20.71 9.35 -13.16
N TYR A 107 -20.01 8.21 -13.33
CA TYR A 107 -18.87 8.10 -14.23
C TYR A 107 -19.20 8.41 -15.71
N GLU A 108 -20.39 8.01 -16.19
CA GLU A 108 -20.84 8.28 -17.58
C GLU A 108 -21.41 9.71 -17.77
N ASN A 109 -21.84 10.41 -16.71
CA ASN A 109 -22.51 11.71 -16.81
C ASN A 109 -21.65 12.91 -16.39
N PHE A 110 -20.54 12.71 -15.67
CA PHE A 110 -19.65 13.83 -15.33
C PHE A 110 -18.94 14.34 -16.60
N CYS A 111 -19.50 15.42 -17.15
CA CYS A 111 -18.93 16.29 -18.17
C CYS A 111 -18.94 17.73 -17.66
#